data_AF-A0AAD0S7R8-F1
#
_entry.id   AF-A0AAD0S7R8-F1
#
_cell.length_a   1.000
_cell.length_b   1.000
_cell.length_c   1.000
_cell.angle_alpha   90.00
_cell.angle_beta   90.00
_cell.angle_gamma   90.00
#
_symmetry.space_group_name_H-M   'P 1'
#
loop_
_entity.id
_entity.type
_entity.pdbx_description
1 polymer ?
#
loop_
_entity_poly.entity_id
_entity_poly.type
_entity_poly.pdbx_seq_one_letter_code
_entity_poly.pdbx_strand_id
1 'polypeptide(L)'
;MVGSWQFVEGKYATKEGYVTAKAPELTSVKLITDTHFSYITQKNGNFHYAGGGKYVLQDQQFIETFSYGNVPSLQGKTMAFDYKVDGDLWHHTLYENGKLVEAEIWQRIK
;
A
#
# COMPACT_ATOMS: atom_id res chain seq x y z
N MET A 1 -13.77 -2.34 -3.33
CA MET A 1 -12.36 -1.89 -3.18
C MET A 1 -12.24 -0.40 -3.44
N VAL A 2 -12.87 0.13 -4.50
CA VAL A 2 -13.05 1.58 -4.71
C VAL A 2 -13.47 2.29 -3.42
N GLY A 3 -12.91 3.48 -3.21
CA GLY A 3 -13.13 4.30 -2.03
C GLY A 3 -11.84 4.80 -1.39
N SER A 4 -12.01 5.37 -0.21
CA SER A 4 -10.92 5.95 0.59
C SER A 4 -10.54 5.02 1.72
N TRP A 5 -9.24 4.88 1.95
CA TRP A 5 -8.66 3.98 2.92
C TRP A 5 -7.61 4.70 3.75
N GLN A 6 -7.54 4.40 5.04
CA GLN A 6 -6.51 4.89 5.95
C GLN A 6 -5.61 3.73 6.39
N PHE A 7 -4.31 3.99 6.51
CA PHE A 7 -3.33 3.02 6.99
C PHE A 7 -3.54 2.71 8.47
N VAL A 8 -3.53 1.43 8.83
CA VAL A 8 -3.64 0.95 10.21
C VAL A 8 -2.26 0.52 10.71
N GLU A 9 -1.67 -0.45 10.02
CA GLU A 9 -0.34 -0.95 10.31
C GLU A 9 0.31 -1.58 9.07
N GLY A 10 1.64 -1.65 9.10
CA GLY A 10 2.46 -2.26 8.07
C GLY A 10 3.62 -3.03 8.67
N LYS A 11 4.03 -4.10 7.99
CA LYS A 11 5.15 -4.96 8.34
C LYS A 11 6.02 -5.14 7.10
N TYR A 12 7.29 -4.75 7.19
CA TYR A 12 8.20 -4.72 6.05
C TYR A 12 9.46 -5.52 6.37
N ALA A 13 9.90 -6.33 5.40
CA ALA A 13 11.13 -7.11 5.51
C ALA A 13 12.37 -6.20 5.45
N THR A 14 13.36 -6.50 6.28
CA THR A 14 14.68 -5.85 6.28
C THR A 14 15.77 -6.90 6.28
N LYS A 15 17.04 -6.47 6.19
CA LYS A 15 18.19 -7.39 6.31
C LYS A 15 18.27 -8.08 7.69
N GLU A 16 17.66 -7.48 8.72
CA GLU A 16 17.76 -7.89 10.12
C GLU A 16 16.47 -8.57 10.62
N GLY A 17 15.44 -8.69 9.78
CA GLY A 17 14.16 -9.30 10.14
C GLY A 17 12.98 -8.50 9.59
N TYR A 18 12.09 -8.07 10.47
CA TYR A 18 10.92 -7.26 10.11
C TYR A 18 10.85 -6.01 10.97
N VAL A 19 10.44 -4.91 10.34
CA VAL A 19 10.05 -3.68 11.03
C VAL A 19 8.56 -3.46 10.87
N THR A 20 7.94 -2.83 11.86
CA THR A 20 6.52 -2.48 11.83
C THR A 20 6.34 -0.97 11.80
N ALA A 21 5.35 -0.49 11.07
CA ALA A 21 4.92 0.90 11.08
C ALA A 21 3.43 0.99 11.43
N LYS A 22 3.03 2.02 12.17
CA LYS A 22 1.64 2.29 12.55
C LYS A 22 1.45 3.74 12.98
N ALA A 23 0.21 4.17 13.13
CA ALA A 23 -0.12 5.46 13.72
C ALA A 23 0.33 5.52 15.21
N PRO A 24 0.70 6.71 15.73
CA PRO A 24 0.72 8.01 15.05
C PRO A 24 2.03 8.30 14.29
N GLU A 25 3.04 7.43 14.37
CA GLU A 25 4.35 7.70 13.72
C GLU A 25 4.24 7.72 12.19
N LEU A 26 3.50 6.78 11.62
CA LEU A 26 3.24 6.70 10.19
C LEU A 26 1.73 6.65 9.93
N THR A 27 1.24 7.58 9.12
CA THR A 27 -0.16 7.62 8.68
C THR A 27 -0.21 7.76 7.17
N SER A 28 -1.21 7.15 6.52
CA SER A 28 -1.38 7.27 5.08
C SER A 28 -2.86 7.23 4.71
N VAL A 29 -3.21 7.93 3.64
CA VAL A 29 -4.52 7.81 2.99
C VAL A 29 -4.30 7.31 1.58
N LYS A 30 -5.01 6.23 1.21
CA LYS A 30 -5.02 5.64 -0.13
C LYS A 30 -6.41 5.83 -0.74
N LEU A 31 -6.47 6.38 -1.95
CA LEU A 31 -7.69 6.54 -2.74
C LEU A 31 -7.66 5.56 -3.89
N ILE A 32 -8.72 4.77 -4.03
CA ILE A 32 -8.91 3.84 -5.15
C ILE A 32 -10.12 4.31 -5.96
N THR A 33 -9.90 4.61 -7.25
CA THR A 33 -10.95 4.83 -8.25
C THR A 33 -11.14 3.56 -9.08
N ASP A 34 -11.98 3.58 -10.11
CA ASP A 34 -12.21 2.41 -10.96
C ASP A 34 -10.96 1.94 -11.73
N THR A 35 -9.99 2.83 -11.96
CA THR A 35 -8.83 2.54 -12.82
C THR A 35 -7.49 2.95 -12.23
N HIS A 36 -7.49 3.74 -11.16
CA HIS A 36 -6.29 4.33 -10.59
C HIS A 36 -6.27 4.24 -9.07
N PHE A 37 -5.08 4.31 -8.53
CA PHE A 37 -4.84 4.50 -7.11
C PHE A 37 -3.93 5.70 -6.88
N SER A 38 -4.04 6.30 -5.71
CA SER A 38 -3.05 7.24 -5.19
C SER A 38 -2.95 7.08 -3.68
N TYR A 39 -1.81 7.44 -3.11
CA TYR A 39 -1.64 7.49 -1.67
C TYR A 39 -0.71 8.63 -1.28
N ILE A 40 -0.92 9.14 -0.07
CA ILE A 40 -0.07 10.14 0.58
C ILE A 40 0.21 9.66 1.99
N THR A 41 1.49 9.52 2.30
CA THR A 41 1.99 9.08 3.60
C THR A 41 2.68 10.23 4.32
N GLN A 42 2.37 10.36 5.60
CA GLN A 42 3.02 11.26 6.54
C GLN A 42 3.83 10.47 7.56
N LYS A 43 4.95 11.04 7.99
CA LYS A 43 5.73 10.56 9.12
C LYS A 43 5.82 11.66 10.17
N ASN A 44 5.38 11.38 11.39
CA ASN A 44 5.31 12.35 12.49
C ASN A 44 4.58 13.65 12.07
N GLY A 45 3.46 13.53 11.35
CA GLY A 45 2.66 14.66 10.88
C GLY A 45 3.24 15.45 9.69
N ASN A 46 4.43 15.10 9.21
CA ASN A 46 5.06 15.74 8.05
C ASN A 46 4.92 14.88 6.81
N PHE A 47 4.81 15.51 5.63
CA PHE A 47 4.84 14.79 4.36
C PHE A 47 6.08 13.89 4.29
N HIS A 48 5.88 12.62 3.97
CA HIS A 48 6.96 11.65 3.85
C HIS A 48 7.13 11.18 2.40
N TYR A 49 6.09 10.60 1.82
CA TYR A 49 6.08 10.22 0.42
C TYR A 49 4.64 10.08 -0.11
N ALA A 50 4.50 10.14 -1.42
CA ALA A 50 3.28 9.87 -2.15
C ALA A 50 3.59 9.06 -3.41
N GLY A 51 2.58 8.34 -3.87
CA GLY A 51 2.65 7.58 -5.11
C GLY A 51 1.27 7.34 -5.68
N GLY A 52 1.23 6.83 -6.90
CA GLY A 52 -0.02 6.46 -7.55
C GLY A 52 0.18 6.05 -8.99
N GLY A 53 -0.90 5.62 -9.61
CA GLY A 53 -0.90 5.19 -10.99
C GLY A 53 -2.11 4.33 -11.30
N LYS A 54 -1.96 3.44 -12.28
CA LYS A 54 -3.01 2.49 -12.67
C LYS A 54 -2.91 1.22 -11.83
N TYR A 55 -4.02 0.52 -11.71
CA TYR A 55 -3.99 -0.85 -11.23
C TYR A 55 -4.86 -1.76 -12.10
N VAL A 56 -4.61 -3.06 -12.00
CA VAL A 56 -5.50 -4.10 -12.51
C VAL A 56 -5.77 -5.15 -11.43
N LEU A 57 -6.95 -5.77 -11.48
CA LEU A 57 -7.27 -6.93 -10.66
C LEU A 57 -7.16 -8.19 -11.50
N GLN A 58 -6.28 -9.10 -11.12
CA GLN A 58 -6.08 -10.36 -11.82
C GLN A 58 -5.65 -11.42 -10.81
N ASP A 59 -6.18 -12.64 -10.92
CA ASP A 59 -5.75 -13.80 -10.11
C ASP A 59 -5.72 -13.54 -8.59
N GLN A 60 -6.72 -12.82 -8.06
CA GLN A 60 -6.81 -12.38 -6.65
C GLN A 60 -5.73 -11.37 -6.20
N GLN A 61 -5.06 -10.74 -7.17
CA GLN A 61 -4.02 -9.74 -6.94
C GLN A 61 -4.48 -8.32 -7.32
N PHE A 62 -3.99 -7.35 -6.56
CA PHE A 62 -4.04 -5.92 -6.83
C PHE A 62 -2.69 -5.52 -7.42
N ILE A 63 -2.66 -5.35 -8.73
CA ILE A 63 -1.41 -5.13 -9.46
C ILE A 63 -1.26 -3.63 -9.72
N GLU A 64 -0.38 -2.97 -8.98
CA GLU A 64 -0.12 -1.53 -9.02
C GLU A 64 0.99 -1.21 -10.03
N THR A 65 0.73 -0.30 -10.97
CA THR A 65 1.76 0.31 -11.84
C THR A 65 1.98 1.77 -11.46
N PHE A 66 3.12 2.05 -10.84
CA PHE A 66 3.46 3.36 -10.28
C PHE A 66 3.85 4.35 -11.39
N SER A 67 2.98 5.31 -11.65
CA SER A 67 3.15 6.34 -12.68
C SER A 67 3.51 7.71 -12.10
N TYR A 68 3.19 7.93 -10.82
CA TYR A 68 3.38 9.19 -10.11
C TYR A 68 4.02 8.92 -8.75
N GLY A 69 4.74 9.91 -8.22
CA GLY A 69 5.25 9.88 -6.86
C GLY A 69 6.63 10.49 -6.71
N ASN A 70 7.12 10.50 -5.48
CA ASN A 70 8.45 11.01 -5.12
C ASN A 70 9.41 9.92 -4.61
N VAL A 71 9.09 8.64 -4.86
CA VAL A 71 9.94 7.49 -4.54
C VAL A 71 10.56 6.94 -5.83
N PRO A 72 11.81 7.33 -6.19
CA PRO A 72 12.38 7.00 -7.49
C PRO A 72 12.49 5.51 -7.77
N SER A 73 12.68 4.69 -6.73
CA SER A 73 12.79 3.24 -6.84
C SER A 73 11.48 2.55 -7.22
N LEU A 74 10.33 3.24 -7.16
CA LEU A 74 9.03 2.72 -7.57
C LEU A 74 8.60 3.20 -8.94
N GLN A 75 9.17 4.29 -9.46
CA GLN A 75 8.72 4.91 -10.71
C GLN A 75 8.79 3.92 -11.89
N GLY A 76 7.64 3.70 -12.55
CA GLY A 76 7.51 2.79 -13.68
C GLY A 76 7.47 1.30 -13.31
N LYS A 77 7.62 0.94 -12.03
CA LYS A 77 7.51 -0.45 -11.59
C LYS A 77 6.07 -0.91 -11.53
N THR A 78 5.91 -2.22 -11.69
CA THR A 78 4.66 -2.91 -11.44
C THR A 78 4.87 -3.88 -10.28
N MET A 79 3.97 -3.84 -9.30
CA MET A 79 4.02 -4.69 -8.11
C MET A 79 2.68 -5.41 -7.96
N ALA A 80 2.71 -6.72 -7.76
CA ALA A 80 1.53 -7.56 -7.66
C ALA A 80 1.31 -7.95 -6.20
N PHE A 81 0.31 -7.36 -5.57
CA PHE A 81 -0.01 -7.61 -4.17
C PHE A 81 -1.20 -8.54 -4.07
N ASP A 82 -1.11 -9.57 -3.23
CA ASP A 82 -2.29 -10.30 -2.83
C ASP A 82 -3.18 -9.38 -1.99
N TYR A 83 -4.50 -9.49 -2.18
CA TYR A 83 -5.43 -8.69 -1.39
C TYR A 83 -6.64 -9.47 -0.89
N LYS A 84 -7.14 -9.06 0.28
CA LYS A 84 -8.40 -9.51 0.83
C LYS A 84 -9.12 -8.34 1.51
N VAL A 85 -10.41 -8.17 1.22
CA VAL A 85 -11.26 -7.17 1.87
C VAL A 85 -12.28 -7.90 2.75
N ASP A 86 -12.16 -7.74 4.06
CA ASP A 86 -13.05 -8.31 5.08
C ASP A 86 -13.78 -7.16 5.80
N GLY A 87 -14.99 -6.87 5.36
CA GLY A 87 -15.77 -5.72 5.86
C GLY A 87 -15.07 -4.39 5.55
N ASP A 88 -14.68 -3.67 6.61
CA ASP A 88 -13.99 -2.38 6.52
C ASP A 88 -12.45 -2.51 6.53
N LEU A 89 -11.89 -3.72 6.59
CA LEU A 89 -10.45 -3.96 6.57
C LEU A 89 -10.00 -4.50 5.22
N TRP A 90 -8.92 -3.94 4.70
CA TRP A 90 -8.21 -4.41 3.51
C TRP A 90 -6.81 -4.88 3.91
N HIS A 91 -6.58 -6.18 3.75
CA HIS A 91 -5.28 -6.83 3.89
C HIS A 91 -4.58 -6.85 2.53
N HIS A 92 -3.33 -6.39 2.51
CA HIS A 92 -2.55 -6.19 1.30
C HIS A 92 -1.14 -6.72 1.53
N THR A 93 -0.68 -7.68 0.73
CA THR A 93 0.62 -8.32 0.96
C THR A 93 1.42 -8.53 -0.30
N LEU A 94 2.73 -8.33 -0.21
CA LEU A 94 3.69 -8.65 -1.26
C LEU A 94 4.57 -9.82 -0.83
N TYR A 95 4.64 -10.83 -1.68
CA TYR A 95 5.59 -11.93 -1.57
C TYR A 95 6.56 -11.89 -2.75
N GLU A 96 7.86 -12.03 -2.44
CA GLU A 96 8.90 -12.22 -3.45
C GLU A 96 9.65 -13.51 -3.16
N ASN A 97 9.77 -14.40 -4.14
CA ASN A 97 10.45 -15.70 -4.01
C ASN A 97 9.96 -16.52 -2.80
N GLY A 98 8.65 -16.50 -2.54
CA GLY A 98 8.01 -17.20 -1.43
C GLY A 98 8.24 -16.58 -0.05
N LYS A 99 8.84 -15.38 0.04
CA LYS A 99 9.08 -14.66 1.30
C LYS A 99 8.22 -13.41 1.36
N LEU A 100 7.65 -13.16 2.54
CA LEU A 100 6.90 -11.94 2.79
C LEU A 100 7.86 -10.73 2.74
N VAL A 101 7.58 -9.79 1.85
CA VAL A 101 8.32 -8.53 1.72
C VAL A 101 7.56 -7.40 2.42
N GLU A 102 6.24 -7.40 2.27
CA GLU A 102 5.38 -6.34 2.77
C GLU A 102 4.01 -6.92 3.15
N ALA A 103 3.47 -6.48 4.29
CA ALA A 103 2.08 -6.70 4.66
C ALA A 103 1.52 -5.43 5.27
N GLU A 104 0.38 -4.97 4.77
CA GLU A 104 -0.31 -3.78 5.23
C GLU A 104 -1.77 -4.09 5.53
N ILE A 105 -2.29 -3.40 6.54
CA ILE A 105 -3.71 -3.36 6.87
C ILE A 105 -4.20 -1.94 6.69
N TRP A 106 -5.27 -1.80 5.91
CA TRP A 106 -5.94 -0.55 5.62
C TRP A 106 -7.38 -0.62 6.12
N GLN A 107 -7.91 0.49 6.62
CA GLN A 107 -9.29 0.62 7.05
C GLN A 107 -10.07 1.58 6.16
N ARG A 108 -11.29 1.21 5.78
CA ARG A 108 -12.18 2.08 4.99
C ARG A 108 -12.52 3.34 5.78
N ILE A 109 -12.41 4.50 5.12
CA ILE A 109 -12.88 5.78 5.65
C ILE A 109 -14.36 5.92 5.28
N LYS A 110 -15.19 6.31 6.26
CA LYS A 110 -16.65 6.52 6.10
C LYS A 110 -16.97 8.01 6.04
#